data_AF-A0A0M4JJ54-F1
#
_entry.id   AF-A0A0M4JJ54-F1
#
_cell.length_a   1.000
_cell.length_b   1.000
_cell.length_c   1.000
_cell.angle_alpha   90.00
_cell.angle_beta   90.00
_cell.angle_gamma   90.00
#
_symmetry.space_group_name_H-M   'P 1'
#
loop_
_entity.id
_entity.type
_entity.pdbx_description
1 polymer ?
#
loop_
_entity_poly.entity_id
_entity_poly.type
_entity_poly.pdbx_seq_one_letter_code
_entity_poly.pdbx_strand_id
1 'polypeptide(L)'
;MDDLFKLLWRIINFIFIYLLIDMLFSRKKRRGGPNQNNRNNNQSRYFDDETKDQGFDQSQSYTDFYKGESQINQAYQALGLQKGVTLKEVKKKYIELAKKYHPDKNPGNLEAQAEMTKINNAYDIIVEDFNKRKA
;
A
#
# COMPACT_ATOMS: atom_id res chain seq x y z
N MET A 1 -33.56 -22.81 -11.35
CA MET A 1 -33.39 -21.79 -12.42
C MET A 1 -32.65 -20.57 -11.90
N ASP A 2 -32.89 -20.14 -10.66
CA ASP A 2 -32.30 -18.90 -10.10
C ASP A 2 -30.79 -18.95 -9.85
N ASP A 3 -30.22 -20.13 -9.59
CA ASP A 3 -28.77 -20.24 -9.32
C ASP A 3 -27.92 -20.07 -10.58
N LEU A 4 -28.47 -20.39 -11.75
CA LEU A 4 -27.83 -20.11 -13.03
C LEU A 4 -27.79 -18.60 -13.28
N PHE A 5 -28.87 -17.88 -12.99
CA PHE A 5 -28.92 -16.42 -13.10
C PHE A 5 -28.00 -15.72 -12.11
N LYS A 6 -27.88 -16.23 -10.87
CA LYS A 6 -26.91 -15.71 -9.89
C LYS A 6 -25.46 -15.95 -10.31
N LEU A 7 -25.16 -17.10 -10.91
CA LEU A 7 -23.83 -17.40 -11.45
C LEU A 7 -23.51 -16.51 -12.65
N LEU A 8 -24.47 -16.30 -13.54
CA LEU A 8 -24.36 -15.40 -14.69
C LEU A 8 -24.08 -13.96 -14.23
N TRP A 9 -24.82 -13.49 -13.22
CA TRP A 9 -24.63 -12.16 -12.63
C TRP A 9 -23.25 -12.01 -11.97
N ARG A 10 -22.74 -13.06 -11.32
CA ARG A 10 -21.37 -13.07 -10.77
C ARG A 10 -20.33 -12.95 -11.87
N ILE A 11 -20.45 -13.71 -12.97
CA ILE A 11 -19.49 -13.69 -14.08
C ILE A 11 -19.48 -12.32 -14.77
N ILE A 12 -20.66 -11.74 -15.02
CA ILE A 12 -20.80 -10.40 -15.61
C ILE A 12 -20.16 -9.35 -14.70
N ASN A 13 -20.42 -9.42 -13.39
CA ASN A 13 -19.85 -8.50 -12.42
C ASN A 13 -18.32 -8.64 -12.30
N PHE A 14 -17.79 -9.87 -12.35
CA PHE A 14 -16.33 -10.10 -12.37
C PHE A 14 -15.66 -9.47 -13.58
N ILE A 15 -16.24 -9.59 -14.77
CA ILE A 15 -15.71 -8.98 -16.00
C ILE A 15 -15.73 -7.45 -15.88
N PHE A 16 -16.83 -6.87 -15.38
CA PHE A 16 -16.97 -5.42 -15.21
C PHE A 16 -15.98 -4.85 -14.19
N ILE A 17 -15.82 -5.52 -13.03
CA ILE A 17 -14.84 -5.14 -12.00
C ILE A 17 -13.41 -5.22 -12.56
N TYR A 18 -13.08 -6.27 -13.32
CA TYR A 18 -11.75 -6.41 -13.95
C TYR A 18 -11.48 -5.28 -14.95
N LEU A 19 -12.49 -4.91 -15.75
CA LEU A 19 -12.40 -3.81 -16.73
C LEU A 19 -12.22 -2.44 -16.04
N LEU A 20 -12.85 -2.25 -14.89
CA LEU A 20 -12.76 -1.02 -14.10
C LEU A 20 -11.39 -0.87 -13.43
N ILE A 21 -10.83 -1.98 -12.93
CA ILE A 21 -9.45 -2.04 -12.41
C ILE A 21 -8.45 -1.78 -13.54
N ASP A 22 -8.59 -2.45 -14.70
CA ASP A 22 -7.71 -2.24 -15.85
C ASP A 22 -7.77 -0.78 -16.37
N MET A 23 -8.95 -0.16 -16.34
CA MET A 23 -9.14 1.26 -16.70
C MET A 23 -8.49 2.22 -15.71
N LEU A 24 -8.49 1.90 -14.40
CA LEU A 24 -7.85 2.70 -13.36
C LEU A 24 -6.32 2.56 -13.38
N PHE A 25 -5.80 1.37 -13.69
CA PHE A 25 -4.35 1.11 -13.72
C PHE A 25 -3.70 1.32 -15.10
N SER A 26 -4.47 1.44 -16.19
CA SER A 26 -3.95 1.71 -17.53
C SER A 26 -3.36 3.11 -17.75
N ARG A 27 -3.30 3.97 -16.72
CA ARG A 27 -2.57 5.25 -16.78
C ARG A 27 -1.10 5.13 -16.36
N LYS A 28 -0.34 4.17 -16.88
CA LYS A 28 1.12 4.34 -16.96
C LYS A 28 1.76 3.40 -17.98
N LYS A 29 1.72 3.79 -19.25
CA LYS A 29 2.79 3.49 -20.23
C LYS A 29 2.62 4.35 -21.47
N ARG A 30 2.97 5.64 -21.35
CA ARG A 30 3.46 6.42 -22.49
C ARG A 30 4.93 6.76 -22.25
N ARG A 31 5.76 5.95 -22.92
CA ARG A 31 6.94 6.29 -23.71
C ARG A 31 7.96 7.26 -23.08
N GLY A 32 9.19 6.75 -22.94
CA GLY A 32 10.38 7.57 -22.72
C GLY A 32 10.45 8.71 -23.73
N GLY A 33 10.59 9.93 -23.21
CA GLY A 33 10.93 11.14 -23.94
C GLY A 33 12.43 11.44 -23.77
N PRO A 34 13.07 12.10 -24.76
CA PRO A 34 14.52 12.16 -24.86
C PRO A 34 15.16 13.07 -23.81
N ASN A 35 16.36 12.66 -23.40
CA ASN A 35 17.36 13.38 -22.63
C ASN A 35 17.53 14.82 -23.16
N GLN A 36 17.05 15.81 -22.41
CA GLN A 36 17.30 17.22 -22.70
C GLN A 36 18.52 17.67 -21.92
N ASN A 37 19.62 17.76 -22.67
CA ASN A 37 20.81 18.47 -22.30
C ASN A 37 20.48 19.90 -21.85
N ASN A 38 20.90 20.20 -20.63
CA ASN A 38 21.64 21.39 -20.23
C ASN A 38 21.43 22.64 -21.11
N ARG A 39 20.54 23.53 -20.68
CA ARG A 39 20.57 24.96 -21.03
C ARG A 39 20.58 25.80 -19.76
N ASN A 40 21.79 26.20 -19.40
CA ASN A 40 22.08 27.32 -18.52
C ASN A 40 21.23 28.54 -18.89
N ASN A 41 20.69 29.24 -17.90
CA ASN A 41 20.65 30.70 -17.94
C ASN A 41 20.74 31.25 -16.51
N ASN A 42 21.93 31.78 -16.24
CA ASN A 42 22.22 32.70 -15.17
C ASN A 42 21.26 33.89 -15.23
N GLN A 43 20.63 34.23 -14.11
CA GLN A 43 20.49 35.62 -13.77
C GLN A 43 21.04 35.84 -12.36
N SER A 44 22.34 36.13 -12.38
CA SER A 44 23.14 36.64 -11.28
C SER A 44 22.59 37.98 -10.79
N ARG A 45 22.55 38.17 -9.46
CA ARG A 45 22.76 39.47 -8.83
C ARG A 45 23.46 39.34 -7.47
N TYR A 46 24.70 39.85 -7.46
CA TYR A 46 25.59 40.30 -6.36
C TYR A 46 26.41 39.28 -5.52
N PHE A 47 27.73 39.27 -5.80
CA PHE A 47 28.93 39.35 -4.92
C PHE A 47 28.72 39.06 -3.41
N ASP A 48 29.54 38.31 -2.66
CA ASP A 48 30.95 37.99 -2.77
C ASP A 48 31.34 36.85 -1.80
N ASP A 49 32.41 36.16 -2.17
CA ASP A 49 33.43 35.50 -1.35
C ASP A 49 33.08 34.28 -0.46
N GLU A 50 34.02 33.35 -0.50
CA GLU A 50 33.99 31.99 -0.02
C GLU A 50 33.96 31.89 1.52
N THR A 51 32.95 31.23 2.06
CA THR A 51 33.19 30.25 3.12
C THR A 51 32.46 28.96 2.75
N LYS A 52 33.27 27.95 2.41
CA LYS A 52 32.85 26.56 2.25
C LYS A 52 32.42 26.04 3.62
N ASP A 53 31.13 25.82 3.80
CA ASP A 53 30.71 24.70 4.63
C ASP A 53 29.50 24.04 3.98
N GLN A 54 29.71 22.82 3.49
CA GLN A 54 28.68 21.99 2.91
C GLN A 54 27.84 21.44 4.06
N GLY A 55 26.82 22.19 4.48
CA GLY A 55 25.78 21.70 5.37
C GLY A 55 25.08 20.50 4.72
N PHE A 56 25.51 19.29 5.10
CA PHE A 56 24.87 18.04 4.74
C PHE A 56 23.51 17.98 5.47
N ASP A 57 22.42 18.27 4.77
CA ASP A 57 21.07 18.20 5.32
C ASP A 57 20.66 16.74 5.58
N GLN A 58 21.00 16.24 6.77
CA GLN A 58 20.63 14.91 7.29
C GLN A 58 19.20 14.84 7.82
N SER A 59 18.42 15.94 7.79
CA SER A 59 17.18 16.04 8.56
C SER A 59 16.03 15.18 8.00
N GLN A 60 16.06 14.84 6.71
CA GLN A 60 15.03 14.02 6.06
C GLN A 60 15.09 12.54 6.48
N SER A 61 16.28 12.03 6.85
CA SER A 61 16.49 10.59 7.09
C SER A 61 15.95 10.11 8.45
N TYR A 62 15.79 11.01 9.42
CA TYR A 62 15.43 10.65 10.79
C TYR A 62 13.91 10.42 11.00
N THR A 63 13.06 11.00 10.14
CA THR A 63 11.60 10.92 10.27
C THR A 63 11.00 9.66 9.65
N ASP A 64 11.70 9.03 8.71
CA ASP A 64 11.22 7.81 8.03
C ASP A 64 11.43 6.54 8.88
N PHE A 65 12.46 6.49 9.72
CA PHE A 65 12.80 5.31 10.51
C PHE A 65 11.77 5.01 11.62
N TYR A 66 11.33 6.02 12.39
CA TYR A 66 10.32 5.83 13.45
C TYR A 66 8.90 5.58 12.91
N LYS A 67 8.66 5.89 11.64
CA LYS A 67 7.37 5.66 11.00
C LYS A 67 7.11 4.17 10.74
N GLY A 68 8.17 3.40 10.47
CA GLY A 68 8.08 1.97 10.17
C GLY A 68 7.66 1.11 11.37
N GLU A 69 8.24 1.33 12.55
CA GLU A 69 7.94 0.50 13.72
C GLU A 69 6.52 0.73 14.27
N SER A 70 6.04 1.97 14.23
CA SER A 70 4.67 2.32 14.64
C SER A 70 3.62 1.63 13.76
N GLN A 71 3.82 1.61 12.45
CA GLN A 71 2.88 0.99 11.51
C GLN A 71 2.80 -0.52 11.66
N ILE A 72 3.93 -1.18 11.91
CA ILE A 72 3.97 -2.63 12.17
C ILE A 72 3.20 -2.96 13.45
N ASN A 73 3.40 -2.20 14.52
CA ASN A 73 2.68 -2.41 15.77
C ASN A 73 1.17 -2.20 15.60
N GLN A 74 0.76 -1.17 14.85
CA GLN A 74 -0.66 -0.94 14.51
C GLN A 74 -1.24 -2.07 13.65
N ALA A 75 -0.47 -2.66 12.74
CA ALA A 75 -0.89 -3.80 11.94
C ALA A 75 -1.14 -5.04 12.81
N TYR A 76 -0.26 -5.34 13.77
CA TYR A 76 -0.48 -6.43 14.72
C TYR A 76 -1.73 -6.18 15.58
N GLN A 77 -1.93 -4.94 16.05
CA GLN A 77 -3.13 -4.56 16.80
C GLN A 77 -4.42 -4.68 15.97
N ALA A 78 -4.39 -4.29 14.69
CA ALA A 78 -5.53 -4.42 13.79
C ALA A 78 -5.97 -5.88 13.58
N LEU A 79 -5.03 -6.82 13.63
CA LEU A 79 -5.32 -8.26 13.59
C LEU A 79 -5.58 -8.86 14.98
N GLY A 80 -5.45 -8.09 16.05
CA GLY A 80 -5.59 -8.56 17.44
C GLY A 80 -4.47 -9.52 17.87
N LEU A 81 -3.26 -9.32 17.35
CA LEU A 81 -2.09 -10.15 17.60
C LEU A 81 -0.99 -9.36 18.32
N GLN A 82 -0.10 -10.08 19.01
CA GLN A 82 1.08 -9.49 19.66
C GLN A 82 2.30 -9.49 18.73
N LYS A 83 3.26 -8.61 18.96
CA LYS A 83 4.53 -8.62 18.22
C LYS A 83 5.27 -9.94 18.56
N GLY A 84 5.69 -10.68 17.54
CA GLY A 84 6.45 -11.93 17.71
C GLY A 84 5.67 -13.23 17.50
N VAL A 85 4.38 -13.18 17.17
CA VAL A 85 3.67 -14.39 16.69
C VAL A 85 4.18 -14.86 15.34
N THR A 86 4.06 -16.16 15.08
CA THR A 86 4.51 -16.76 13.82
C THR A 86 3.64 -16.34 12.63
N LEU A 87 4.21 -16.31 11.42
CA LEU A 87 3.46 -16.01 10.20
C LEU A 87 2.26 -16.97 9.99
N LYS A 88 2.36 -18.21 10.49
CA LYS A 88 1.25 -19.19 10.45
C LYS A 88 0.04 -18.70 11.26
N GLU A 89 0.27 -18.12 12.43
CA GLU A 89 -0.78 -17.59 13.30
C GLU A 89 -1.38 -16.31 12.72
N VAL A 90 -0.54 -15.43 12.19
CA VAL A 90 -0.98 -14.23 11.45
C VAL A 90 -1.93 -14.61 10.32
N LYS A 91 -1.53 -15.59 9.50
CA LYS A 91 -2.36 -16.11 8.40
C LYS A 91 -3.66 -16.74 8.89
N LYS A 92 -3.63 -17.50 9.99
CA LYS A 92 -4.84 -18.10 10.58
C LYS A 92 -5.84 -17.03 11.01
N LYS A 93 -5.38 -16.00 11.73
CA LYS A 93 -6.22 -14.87 12.17
C LYS A 93 -6.76 -14.06 11.00
N TYR A 94 -5.92 -13.81 10.00
CA TYR A 94 -6.34 -13.17 8.76
C TYR A 94 -7.52 -13.91 8.11
N ILE A 95 -7.42 -15.24 7.96
CA ILE A 95 -8.50 -16.05 7.36
C ILE A 95 -9.79 -16.01 8.19
N GLU A 96 -9.67 -16.05 9.53
CA GLU A 96 -10.82 -15.94 10.44
C GLU A 96 -11.54 -14.59 10.27
N LEU A 97 -10.79 -13.49 10.27
CA LEU A 97 -11.33 -12.14 10.12
C LEU A 97 -11.88 -11.89 8.71
N ALA A 98 -11.19 -12.37 7.67
CA ALA A 98 -11.65 -12.26 6.29
C ALA A 98 -12.97 -13.00 6.07
N LYS A 99 -13.17 -14.17 6.71
CA LYS A 99 -14.46 -14.89 6.67
C LYS A 99 -15.57 -14.16 7.43
N LYS A 100 -15.22 -13.37 8.45
CA LYS A 100 -16.18 -12.58 9.24
C LYS A 100 -16.65 -11.35 8.47
N TYR A 101 -15.73 -10.64 7.83
CA TYR A 101 -16.00 -9.40 7.09
C TYR A 101 -16.14 -9.61 5.57
N HIS A 102 -16.34 -10.85 5.13
CA HIS A 102 -16.46 -11.16 3.70
C HIS A 102 -17.68 -10.44 3.09
N PRO A 103 -17.56 -9.83 1.90
CA PRO A 103 -18.66 -9.11 1.26
C PRO A 103 -19.86 -10.01 0.93
N ASP A 104 -19.62 -11.30 0.69
CA ASP A 104 -20.69 -12.29 0.47
C ASP A 104 -21.59 -12.47 1.70
N LYS A 105 -21.02 -12.39 2.91
CA LYS A 105 -21.79 -12.51 4.16
C LYS A 105 -22.33 -11.17 4.67
N ASN A 106 -21.71 -10.07 4.24
CA ASN A 106 -22.08 -8.70 4.64
C ASN A 106 -22.37 -7.83 3.40
N PRO A 107 -23.38 -8.19 2.59
CA PRO A 107 -23.71 -7.42 1.40
C PRO A 107 -24.17 -6.01 1.79
N GLY A 108 -23.56 -4.99 1.18
CA GLY A 108 -23.93 -3.58 1.39
C GLY A 108 -23.47 -2.96 2.71
N ASN A 109 -22.67 -3.67 3.52
CA ASN A 109 -22.12 -3.10 4.76
C ASN A 109 -20.77 -2.41 4.50
N LEU A 110 -20.78 -1.07 4.55
CA LEU A 110 -19.58 -0.23 4.38
C LEU A 110 -18.56 -0.42 5.51
N GLU A 111 -19.00 -0.72 6.73
CA GLU A 111 -18.11 -0.97 7.87
C GLU A 111 -17.33 -2.27 7.67
N ALA A 112 -18.00 -3.34 7.22
CA ALA A 112 -17.35 -4.60 6.92
C ALA A 112 -16.30 -4.45 5.81
N GLN A 113 -16.57 -3.62 4.80
CA GLN A 113 -15.62 -3.29 3.74
C GLN A 113 -14.41 -2.51 4.29
N ALA A 114 -14.63 -1.52 5.15
CA ALA A 114 -13.57 -0.74 5.77
C ALA A 114 -12.67 -1.62 6.66
N GLU A 115 -13.28 -2.49 7.47
CA GLU A 115 -12.56 -3.44 8.32
C GLU A 115 -11.77 -4.46 7.49
N MET A 116 -12.36 -5.03 6.43
CA MET A 116 -11.64 -5.92 5.51
C MET A 116 -10.41 -5.23 4.89
N THR A 117 -10.54 -3.96 4.51
CA THR A 117 -9.43 -3.19 3.94
C THR A 117 -8.32 -3.00 4.97
N LYS A 118 -8.66 -2.66 6.22
CA LYS A 118 -7.68 -2.55 7.31
C LYS A 118 -6.94 -3.87 7.55
N ILE A 119 -7.68 -4.98 7.58
CA ILE A 119 -7.13 -6.32 7.81
C ILE A 119 -6.15 -6.73 6.70
N ASN A 120 -6.49 -6.43 5.44
CA ASN A 120 -5.60 -6.68 4.30
C ASN A 120 -4.30 -5.88 4.42
N ASN A 121 -4.41 -4.56 4.64
CA ASN A 121 -3.24 -3.69 4.79
C ASN A 121 -2.34 -4.13 5.95
N ALA A 122 -2.94 -4.51 7.08
CA ALA A 122 -2.22 -5.01 8.24
C ALA A 122 -1.44 -6.29 7.94
N TYR A 123 -2.07 -7.23 7.23
CA TYR A 123 -1.41 -8.48 6.82
C TYR A 123 -0.21 -8.21 5.90
N ASP A 124 -0.36 -7.33 4.91
CA ASP A 124 0.71 -7.01 3.96
C ASP A 124 1.94 -6.40 4.66
N ILE A 125 1.72 -5.45 5.57
CA ILE A 125 2.79 -4.83 6.37
C ILE A 125 3.55 -5.87 7.20
N ILE A 126 2.82 -6.80 7.84
CA ILE A 126 3.44 -7.84 8.65
C ILE A 126 4.26 -8.79 7.77
N VAL A 127 3.73 -9.20 6.61
CA VAL A 127 4.45 -10.06 5.66
C VAL A 127 5.73 -9.37 5.16
N GLU A 128 5.67 -8.08 4.85
CA GLU A 128 6.85 -7.31 4.43
C GLU A 128 7.91 -7.26 5.52
N ASP A 129 7.51 -7.02 6.78
CA ASP A 129 8.41 -7.06 7.95
C ASP A 129 9.07 -8.43 8.12
N PHE A 130 8.29 -9.52 8.00
CA PHE A 130 8.84 -10.89 8.04
C PHE A 130 9.85 -11.15 6.93
N ASN A 131 9.59 -10.65 5.72
CA ASN A 131 10.51 -10.81 4.59
C ASN A 131 11.79 -9.99 4.80
N LYS A 132 11.68 -8.75 5.30
CA LYS A 132 12.84 -7.90 5.63
C LYS A 132 13.74 -8.52 6.69
N ARG A 133 13.18 -9.16 7.71
CA ARG A 133 13.94 -9.83 8.79
C ARG A 133 14.62 -11.13 8.36
N LYS A 134 14.16 -11.73 7.26
CA LYS A 134 14.70 -12.98 6.73
C LYS A 134 15.88 -12.75 5.77
N ALA A 135 15.96 -11.57 5.16
CA ALA A 135 17.05 -11.14 4.30
C ALA A 135 18.29 -10.77 5.11
#